data_AF-A0AAN8IFY1-F1
#
_entry.id   AF-A0AAN8IFY1-F1
#
_cell.length_a   1.000
_cell.length_b   1.000
_cell.length_c   1.000
_cell.angle_alpha   90.00
_cell.angle_beta   90.00
_cell.angle_gamma   90.00
#
_symmetry.space_group_name_H-M   'P 1'
#
loop_
_entity.id
_entity.type
_entity.pdbx_description
1 polymer ?
#
loop_
_entity_poly.entity_id
_entity_poly.type
_entity_poly.pdbx_seq_one_letter_code
_entity_poly.pdbx_strand_id
1 'polypeptide(L)'
;MILEDKKQLIGIFGASVLTYGVVTHLFSYLRSRSNPFVPVGTVKELYVYPIKSCKGISVFSFYCHELGPVSGEHYDRRLIVVDGKTGRFYTARQKPVMVTIESEIRDGILTVTAGDGSSVQVDLAEVSRNKVVKTAVCILTTVDPSTGTKNSDTQPLKKLREFRLAPEGPMRQQFKDLPIFGVNAAVDQPGYIHVGQTVYARYKKSAF
;
A
#
# COMPACT_ATOMS: atom_id res chain seq x y z
N MET A 1 -32.21 -49.28 39.50
CA MET A 1 -31.05 -49.67 38.67
C MET A 1 -31.10 -49.09 37.26
N ILE A 2 -32.04 -49.45 36.37
CA ILE A 2 -32.01 -49.04 34.94
C ILE A 2 -32.09 -47.50 34.70
N LEU A 3 -32.70 -46.73 35.61
CA LEU A 3 -32.87 -45.29 35.47
C LEU A 3 -31.62 -44.48 35.88
N GLU A 4 -30.79 -45.01 36.78
CA GLU A 4 -29.51 -44.41 37.18
C GLU A 4 -28.47 -44.55 36.08
N ASP A 5 -28.41 -45.73 35.44
CA ASP A 5 -27.53 -45.99 34.29
C ASP A 5 -27.83 -45.02 33.13
N LYS A 6 -29.10 -44.72 32.84
CA LYS A 6 -29.48 -43.77 31.78
C LYS A 6 -29.03 -42.33 32.07
N LYS A 7 -29.10 -41.88 33.33
CA LYS A 7 -28.63 -40.53 33.71
C LYS A 7 -27.11 -40.43 33.65
N GLN A 8 -26.41 -41.47 34.07
CA GLN A 8 -24.94 -41.56 33.93
C GLN A 8 -24.52 -41.58 32.46
N LEU A 9 -25.23 -42.35 31.62
CA LEU A 9 -24.96 -42.39 30.17
C LEU A 9 -25.11 -41.02 29.52
N ILE A 10 -26.22 -40.30 29.81
CA ILE A 10 -26.47 -38.95 29.27
C ILE A 10 -25.38 -37.97 29.74
N GLY A 11 -24.93 -38.08 31.00
CA GLY A 11 -23.83 -37.28 31.53
C GLY A 11 -22.50 -37.53 30.81
N ILE A 12 -22.17 -38.80 30.53
CA ILE A 12 -20.95 -39.19 29.81
C ILE A 12 -20.97 -38.67 28.36
N PHE A 13 -22.09 -38.83 27.66
CA PHE A 13 -22.24 -38.31 26.29
C PHE A 13 -22.17 -36.78 26.27
N GLY A 14 -22.82 -36.08 27.19
CA GLY A 14 -22.76 -34.62 27.30
C GLY A 14 -21.34 -34.11 27.58
N ALA A 15 -20.61 -34.74 28.50
CA ALA A 15 -19.23 -34.39 28.82
C ALA A 15 -18.29 -34.66 27.62
N SER A 16 -18.50 -35.75 26.87
CA SER A 16 -17.71 -36.11 25.69
C SER A 16 -17.89 -35.10 24.54
N VAL A 17 -19.12 -34.63 24.32
CA VAL A 17 -19.40 -33.61 23.30
C VAL A 17 -18.76 -32.26 23.68
N LEU A 18 -18.87 -31.86 24.95
CA LEU A 18 -18.27 -30.61 25.44
C LEU A 18 -16.73 -30.66 25.36
N THR A 19 -16.12 -31.74 25.82
CA THR A 19 -14.67 -31.93 25.74
C THR A 19 -14.19 -31.99 24.29
N TYR A 20 -14.89 -32.69 23.39
CA TYR A 20 -14.57 -32.70 21.97
C TYR A 20 -14.67 -31.30 21.34
N GLY A 21 -15.72 -30.53 21.65
CA GLY A 21 -15.90 -29.16 21.18
C GLY A 21 -14.78 -28.22 21.66
N VAL A 22 -14.42 -28.30 22.94
CA VAL A 22 -13.33 -27.50 23.51
C VAL A 22 -11.98 -27.90 22.92
N VAL A 23 -11.70 -29.21 22.79
CA VAL A 23 -10.45 -29.71 22.21
C VAL A 23 -10.33 -29.30 20.75
N THR A 24 -11.36 -29.48 19.93
CA THR A 24 -11.32 -29.09 18.51
C THR A 24 -11.23 -27.57 18.33
N HIS A 25 -11.88 -26.77 19.18
CA HIS A 25 -11.74 -25.33 19.16
C HIS A 25 -10.35 -24.88 19.61
N LEU A 26 -9.77 -25.50 20.63
CA LEU A 26 -8.41 -25.21 21.07
C LEU A 26 -7.39 -25.64 20.01
N PHE A 27 -7.57 -26.81 19.41
CA PHE A 27 -6.71 -27.33 18.34
C PHE A 27 -6.81 -26.47 17.07
N SER A 28 -8.00 -25.99 16.70
CA SER A 28 -8.19 -25.09 15.57
C SER A 28 -7.61 -23.71 15.86
N TYR A 29 -7.75 -23.19 17.09
CA TYR A 29 -7.12 -21.95 17.54
C TYR A 29 -5.58 -22.04 17.50
N LEU A 30 -5.01 -23.12 18.04
CA LEU A 30 -3.57 -23.38 18.03
C LEU A 30 -3.05 -23.60 16.60
N ARG A 31 -3.75 -24.37 15.77
CA ARG A 31 -3.40 -24.62 14.35
C ARG A 31 -3.64 -23.41 13.45
N SER A 32 -4.50 -22.46 13.84
CA SER A 32 -4.69 -21.19 13.14
C SER A 32 -3.48 -20.27 13.25
N ARG A 33 -2.72 -20.37 14.35
CA ARG A 33 -1.52 -19.55 14.59
C ARG A 33 -0.29 -19.97 13.76
N SER A 34 -0.29 -21.15 13.15
CA SER A 34 0.93 -21.76 12.60
C SER A 34 1.11 -21.57 11.09
N ASN A 35 0.66 -20.47 10.48
CA ASN A 35 1.10 -20.17 9.11
C ASN A 35 2.47 -19.49 9.19
N PRO A 36 3.58 -20.19 8.86
CA PRO A 36 4.90 -19.60 8.93
C PRO A 36 5.04 -18.51 7.86
N PHE A 37 5.94 -17.57 8.13
CA PHE A 37 6.44 -16.67 7.11
C PHE A 37 7.26 -17.47 6.09
N VAL A 38 6.91 -17.37 4.82
CA VAL A 38 7.63 -18.01 3.72
C VAL A 38 8.34 -16.96 2.86
N PRO A 39 9.57 -17.21 2.39
CA PRO A 39 10.27 -16.28 1.52
C PRO A 39 9.55 -16.23 0.16
N VAL A 40 9.21 -15.02 -0.30
CA VAL A 40 8.46 -14.79 -1.55
C VAL A 40 9.22 -13.97 -2.58
N GLY A 41 10.39 -13.45 -2.23
CA GLY A 41 11.23 -12.71 -3.15
C GLY A 41 12.28 -11.87 -2.43
N THR A 42 12.89 -10.96 -3.19
CA THR A 42 13.94 -10.07 -2.72
C THR A 42 13.65 -8.65 -3.20
N VAL A 43 13.92 -7.66 -2.35
CA VAL A 43 13.78 -6.24 -2.71
C VAL A 43 14.79 -5.89 -3.79
N LYS A 44 14.33 -5.58 -5.00
CA LYS A 44 15.20 -5.19 -6.12
C LYS A 44 15.66 -3.74 -6.02
N GLU A 45 14.73 -2.83 -5.82
CA GLU A 45 14.94 -1.38 -5.80
C GLU A 45 13.92 -0.73 -4.86
N LEU A 46 14.28 0.39 -4.24
CA LEU A 46 13.42 1.17 -3.37
C LEU A 46 13.38 2.61 -3.85
N TYR A 47 12.20 3.23 -3.73
CA TYR A 47 11.97 4.59 -4.16
C TYR A 47 11.18 5.36 -3.10
N VAL A 48 11.53 6.62 -2.91
CA VAL A 48 10.77 7.58 -2.09
C VAL A 48 10.31 8.74 -2.98
N TYR A 49 9.07 9.19 -2.78
CA TYR A 49 8.46 10.25 -3.59
C TYR A 49 8.05 11.44 -2.71
N PRO A 50 8.96 12.39 -2.37
CA PRO A 50 8.63 13.51 -1.49
C PRO A 50 7.40 14.30 -1.94
N ILE A 51 7.33 14.57 -3.25
CA ILE A 51 6.19 15.19 -3.91
C ILE A 51 5.41 14.13 -4.67
N LYS A 52 4.10 14.07 -4.41
CA LYS A 52 3.20 13.18 -5.14
C LYS A 52 3.25 13.50 -6.65
N SER A 53 3.29 12.43 -7.46
CA SER A 53 3.31 12.49 -8.93
C SER A 53 4.62 12.97 -9.57
N CYS A 54 5.63 13.31 -8.78
CA CYS A 54 6.97 13.65 -9.28
C CYS A 54 7.88 12.43 -9.43
N LYS A 55 9.10 12.64 -9.95
CA LYS A 55 10.12 11.60 -10.09
C LYS A 55 10.46 11.01 -8.72
N GLY A 56 10.55 9.68 -8.67
CA GLY A 56 10.97 8.96 -7.47
C GLY A 56 12.48 9.07 -7.26
N ILE A 57 12.89 9.24 -6.01
CA ILE A 57 14.29 9.18 -5.61
C ILE A 57 14.62 7.72 -5.32
N SER A 58 15.59 7.16 -6.06
CA SER A 58 16.10 5.82 -5.78
C SER A 58 16.92 5.85 -4.48
N VAL A 59 16.64 4.93 -3.57
CA VAL A 59 17.33 4.81 -2.29
C VAL A 59 17.77 3.38 -2.04
N PHE A 60 18.91 3.20 -1.38
CA PHE A 60 19.35 1.86 -0.97
C PHE A 60 18.50 1.31 0.18
N SER A 61 18.09 2.18 1.10
CA SER A 61 17.27 1.80 2.25
C SER A 61 16.39 2.97 2.68
N PHE A 62 15.33 2.67 3.42
CA PHE A 62 14.53 3.66 4.13
C PHE A 62 14.03 3.08 5.45
N TYR A 63 13.66 3.97 6.37
CA TYR A 63 12.91 3.60 7.57
C TYR A 63 11.41 3.64 7.26
N CYS A 64 10.73 2.52 7.41
CA CYS A 64 9.28 2.46 7.28
C CYS A 64 8.66 2.97 8.59
N HIS A 65 8.30 4.25 8.64
CA HIS A 65 7.59 4.85 9.78
C HIS A 65 6.11 4.42 9.76
N GLU A 66 5.38 4.63 10.86
CA GLU A 66 3.93 4.37 10.95
C GLU A 66 3.10 5.00 9.83
N LEU A 67 3.58 6.11 9.25
CA LEU A 67 2.90 6.86 8.19
C LEU A 67 3.42 6.52 6.79
N GLY A 68 4.46 5.68 6.68
CA GLY A 68 5.08 5.27 5.43
C GLY A 68 6.60 5.42 5.42
N PRO A 69 7.23 5.14 4.27
CA PRO A 69 8.68 5.20 4.07
C PRO A 69 9.27 6.60 4.29
N VAL A 70 10.42 6.65 4.95
CA VAL A 70 11.20 7.87 5.18
C VAL A 70 12.69 7.59 4.95
N SER A 71 13.35 8.42 4.15
CA SER A 71 14.80 8.36 3.94
C SER A 71 15.40 9.75 4.16
N GLY A 72 16.14 9.93 5.25
CA GLY A 72 16.59 11.27 5.67
C GLY A 72 15.40 12.20 5.87
N GLU A 73 15.39 13.34 5.18
CA GLU A 73 14.28 14.32 5.19
C GLU A 73 13.17 14.00 4.17
N HIS A 74 13.33 12.94 3.37
CA HIS A 74 12.37 12.56 2.34
C HIS A 74 11.29 11.65 2.91
N TYR A 75 10.10 12.20 3.14
CA TYR A 75 8.90 11.45 3.50
C TYR A 75 8.12 11.05 2.25
N ASP A 76 7.75 9.78 2.10
CA ASP A 76 6.98 9.33 0.94
C ASP A 76 5.61 10.02 0.87
N ARG A 77 5.36 10.70 -0.26
CA ARG A 77 4.10 11.34 -0.68
C ARG A 77 3.54 12.35 0.33
N ARG A 78 4.43 13.03 1.06
CA ARG A 78 4.05 14.04 2.06
C ARG A 78 3.51 15.33 1.43
N LEU A 79 3.94 15.65 0.22
CA LEU A 79 3.62 16.90 -0.48
C LEU A 79 2.79 16.67 -1.74
N ILE A 80 2.02 17.69 -2.11
CA ILE A 80 1.26 17.74 -3.36
C ILE A 80 1.29 19.15 -3.93
N VAL A 81 1.40 19.26 -5.26
CA VAL A 81 1.37 20.55 -5.95
C VAL A 81 -0.06 21.06 -6.04
N VAL A 82 -0.29 22.31 -5.63
CA VAL A 82 -1.59 22.98 -5.65
C VAL A 82 -1.45 24.34 -6.33
N ASP A 83 -2.41 24.68 -7.18
CA ASP A 83 -2.60 26.02 -7.71
C ASP A 83 -3.01 26.97 -6.58
N GLY A 84 -2.19 27.98 -6.30
CA GLY A 84 -2.44 28.93 -5.22
C GLY A 84 -3.65 29.86 -5.45
N LYS A 85 -4.09 30.06 -6.70
CA LYS A 85 -5.25 30.91 -7.03
C LYS A 85 -6.55 30.13 -6.96
N THR A 86 -6.56 28.92 -7.53
CA THR A 86 -7.79 28.12 -7.67
C THR A 86 -7.95 27.06 -6.57
N GLY A 87 -6.88 26.76 -5.83
CA GLY A 87 -6.84 25.65 -4.87
C GLY A 87 -6.87 24.27 -5.52
N ARG A 88 -6.75 24.20 -6.85
CA ARG A 88 -6.77 22.95 -7.62
C ARG A 88 -5.43 22.24 -7.48
N PHE A 89 -5.46 20.98 -7.08
CA PHE A 89 -4.25 20.16 -7.06
C PHE A 89 -3.88 19.64 -8.46
N TYR A 90 -2.58 19.53 -8.71
CA TYR A 90 -2.03 18.92 -9.92
C TYR A 90 -1.51 17.51 -9.65
N THR A 91 -1.75 16.62 -10.60
CA THR A 91 -1.24 15.24 -10.59
C THR A 91 -0.73 14.85 -11.97
N ALA A 92 0.07 13.78 -12.05
CA ALA A 92 0.53 13.21 -13.32
C ALA A 92 -0.61 12.83 -14.27
N ARG A 93 -1.84 12.63 -13.76
CA ARG A 93 -3.03 12.41 -14.62
C ARG A 93 -3.35 13.63 -15.48
N GLN A 94 -3.22 14.83 -14.89
CA GLN A 94 -3.51 16.10 -15.55
C GLN A 94 -2.28 16.65 -16.27
N LYS A 95 -1.09 16.45 -15.70
CA LYS A 95 0.19 16.94 -16.20
C LYS A 95 1.24 15.82 -16.15
N PRO A 96 1.29 14.93 -17.15
CA PRO A 96 2.21 13.79 -17.17
C PRO A 96 3.68 14.17 -17.00
N VAL A 97 4.07 15.33 -17.52
CA VAL A 97 5.43 15.91 -17.37
C VAL A 97 5.87 16.02 -15.91
N MET A 98 4.96 16.04 -14.94
CA MET A 98 5.34 16.07 -13.52
C MET A 98 6.26 14.92 -13.13
N VAL A 99 6.16 13.75 -13.77
CA VAL A 99 6.98 12.58 -13.42
C VAL A 99 8.46 12.76 -13.76
N THR A 100 8.82 13.75 -14.59
CA THR A 100 10.21 14.09 -14.91
C THR A 100 10.80 15.11 -13.94
N ILE A 101 9.96 15.76 -13.13
CA ILE A 101 10.37 16.76 -12.15
C ILE A 101 11.06 16.06 -10.99
N GLU A 102 12.30 16.46 -10.74
CA GLU A 102 13.11 16.02 -9.63
C GLU A 102 12.82 16.83 -8.38
N SER A 103 12.94 16.18 -7.22
CA SER A 103 12.75 16.83 -5.93
C SER A 103 13.83 16.37 -4.97
N GLU A 104 14.45 17.31 -4.27
CA GLU A 104 15.43 17.05 -3.22
C GLU A 104 15.11 17.92 -2.00
N ILE A 105 15.28 17.38 -0.80
CA ILE A 105 15.04 18.08 0.47
C ILE A 105 16.34 18.02 1.25
N ARG A 106 16.85 19.19 1.62
CA ARG A 106 18.04 19.35 2.47
C ARG A 106 17.83 20.52 3.41
N ASP A 107 18.10 20.32 4.69
CA ASP A 107 18.03 21.35 5.72
C ASP A 107 16.66 22.07 5.75
N GLY A 108 15.57 21.32 5.53
CA GLY A 108 14.21 21.84 5.45
C GLY A 108 13.85 22.59 4.17
N ILE A 109 14.79 22.70 3.21
CA ILE A 109 14.56 23.34 1.92
C ILE A 109 14.29 22.29 0.85
N LEU A 110 13.12 22.40 0.22
CA LEU A 110 12.74 21.60 -0.95
C LEU A 110 13.24 22.29 -2.21
N THR A 111 14.17 21.67 -2.92
CA THR A 111 14.58 22.05 -4.28
C THR A 111 13.82 21.20 -5.29
N VAL A 112 13.12 21.84 -6.21
CA VAL A 112 12.37 21.20 -7.30
C VAL A 112 13.02 21.58 -8.61
N THR A 113 13.44 20.58 -9.40
CA THR A 113 14.12 20.78 -10.68
C THR A 113 13.28 20.21 -11.81
N ALA A 114 12.91 21.04 -12.77
CA ALA A 114 12.19 20.62 -13.96
C ALA A 114 13.13 19.98 -14.99
N GLY A 115 12.56 19.26 -15.96
CA GLY A 115 13.34 18.54 -16.98
C GLY A 115 14.15 19.45 -17.92
N ASP A 116 13.89 20.76 -17.93
CA ASP A 116 14.67 21.77 -18.66
C ASP A 116 15.85 22.34 -17.86
N GLY A 117 16.04 21.90 -16.61
CA GLY A 117 17.08 22.37 -15.70
C GLY A 117 16.70 23.59 -14.86
N SER A 118 15.52 24.18 -15.07
CA SER A 118 15.02 25.24 -14.19
C SER A 118 14.73 24.67 -12.80
N SER A 119 15.09 25.41 -11.76
CA SER A 119 14.89 24.98 -10.37
C SER A 119 14.28 26.07 -9.50
N VAL A 120 13.51 25.62 -8.51
CA VAL A 120 12.86 26.47 -7.51
C VAL A 120 13.11 25.88 -6.13
N GLN A 121 13.40 26.75 -5.18
CA GLN A 121 13.56 26.40 -3.77
C GLN A 121 12.34 26.84 -2.97
N VAL A 122 11.91 25.98 -2.05
CA VAL A 122 10.73 26.20 -1.19
C VAL A 122 11.11 25.84 0.24
N ASP A 123 10.89 26.76 1.18
CA ASP A 123 11.04 26.48 2.60
C ASP A 123 9.83 25.66 3.12
N LEU A 124 10.09 24.45 3.59
CA LEU A 124 9.05 23.56 4.11
C LEU A 124 8.45 24.04 5.43
N ALA A 125 9.15 24.88 6.19
CA ALA A 125 8.60 25.49 7.40
C ALA A 125 7.49 26.50 7.05
N GLU A 126 7.61 27.21 5.92
CA GLU A 126 6.54 28.06 5.40
C GLU A 126 5.33 27.24 4.92
N VAL A 127 5.58 26.17 4.16
CA VAL A 127 4.52 25.29 3.66
C VAL A 127 3.73 24.66 4.81
N SER A 128 4.41 24.22 5.87
CA SER A 128 3.80 23.60 7.04
C SER A 128 2.93 24.57 7.84
N ARG A 129 3.30 25.87 7.90
CA ARG A 129 2.51 26.91 8.57
C ARG A 129 1.16 27.15 7.89
N ASN A 130 1.10 26.97 6.56
CA ASN A 130 -0.14 27.16 5.79
C ASN A 130 -1.19 26.06 6.01
N LYS A 131 -0.82 24.92 6.64
CA LYS A 131 -1.72 23.82 7.08
C LYS A 131 -2.74 23.32 6.04
N VAL A 132 -2.42 23.38 4.75
CA VAL A 132 -3.31 22.90 3.68
C VAL A 132 -3.12 21.40 3.47
N VAL A 133 -4.13 20.59 3.83
CA VAL A 133 -4.15 19.14 3.57
C VAL A 133 -5.04 18.84 2.36
N LYS A 134 -4.51 18.12 1.37
CA LYS A 134 -5.25 17.68 0.17
C LYS A 134 -4.96 16.23 -0.15
N THR A 135 -6.02 15.48 -0.48
CA THR A 135 -5.91 14.09 -0.94
C THR A 135 -6.06 14.04 -2.45
N ALA A 136 -5.13 13.38 -3.13
CA ALA A 136 -5.22 13.17 -4.57
C ALA A 136 -4.85 11.74 -4.97
N VAL A 137 -5.28 11.36 -6.17
CA VAL A 137 -4.96 10.06 -6.78
C VAL A 137 -4.04 10.28 -7.98
N CYS A 138 -2.96 9.52 -8.07
CA CYS A 138 -2.01 9.57 -9.19
C CYS A 138 -2.26 8.40 -10.14
N ILE A 139 -2.07 8.60 -11.46
CA ILE A 139 -1.92 7.50 -12.44
C ILE A 139 -0.48 7.53 -12.95
N LEU A 140 0.46 7.04 -12.13
CA LEU A 140 1.85 6.90 -12.55
C LEU A 140 2.02 5.76 -13.55
N THR A 141 1.17 4.73 -13.46
CA THR A 141 1.35 3.46 -14.19
C THR A 141 1.25 3.58 -15.71
N THR A 142 0.59 4.62 -16.24
CA THR A 142 0.42 4.81 -17.70
C THR A 142 1.34 5.87 -18.29
N VAL A 143 2.28 6.40 -17.49
CA VAL A 143 3.22 7.45 -17.91
C VAL A 143 4.63 6.89 -17.77
N ASP A 144 5.44 7.04 -18.80
CA ASP A 144 6.86 6.68 -18.74
C ASP A 144 7.57 7.62 -17.75
N PRO A 145 8.21 7.11 -16.69
CA PRO A 145 8.87 7.93 -15.68
C PRO A 145 10.13 8.65 -16.20
N SER A 146 10.73 8.18 -17.29
CA SER A 146 11.91 8.80 -17.89
C SER A 146 11.54 9.95 -18.82
N THR A 147 10.48 9.78 -19.61
CA THR A 147 10.11 10.73 -20.67
C THR A 147 8.90 11.59 -20.33
N GLY A 148 8.10 11.22 -19.32
CA GLY A 148 6.84 11.87 -18.99
C GLY A 148 5.77 11.71 -20.07
N THR A 149 6.01 10.86 -21.07
CA THR A 149 5.04 10.63 -22.13
C THR A 149 3.98 9.65 -21.66
N LYS A 150 2.73 10.00 -21.91
CA LYS A 150 1.59 9.14 -21.62
C LYS A 150 1.45 8.13 -22.73
N ASN A 151 1.32 6.86 -22.38
CA ASN A 151 1.08 5.81 -23.36
C ASN A 151 -0.29 6.04 -24.06
N SER A 152 -0.29 6.09 -25.40
CA SER A 152 -1.48 6.32 -26.23
C SER A 152 -2.54 5.24 -26.03
N ASP A 153 -2.12 3.99 -25.84
CA ASP A 153 -2.99 2.83 -25.65
C ASP A 153 -3.49 2.69 -24.21
N THR A 154 -3.13 3.64 -23.32
CA THR A 154 -3.50 3.64 -21.90
C THR A 154 -3.10 2.33 -21.19
N GLN A 155 -2.03 1.70 -21.67
CA GLN A 155 -1.42 0.56 -20.98
C GLN A 155 -0.73 1.05 -19.70
N PRO A 156 -0.74 0.26 -18.60
CA PRO A 156 -1.21 -1.13 -18.48
C PRO A 156 -2.70 -1.26 -18.11
N LEU A 157 -3.45 -0.15 -17.93
CA LEU A 157 -4.84 -0.22 -17.46
C LEU A 157 -5.73 -1.00 -18.42
N LYS A 158 -5.54 -0.84 -19.73
CA LYS A 158 -6.27 -1.61 -20.75
C LYS A 158 -6.05 -3.11 -20.55
N LYS A 159 -4.80 -3.57 -20.40
CA LYS A 159 -4.49 -4.99 -20.16
C LYS A 159 -5.04 -5.49 -18.82
N LEU A 160 -4.96 -4.69 -17.76
CA LEU A 160 -5.47 -5.07 -16.45
C LEU A 160 -6.99 -5.28 -16.44
N ARG A 161 -7.73 -4.52 -17.24
CA ARG A 161 -9.19 -4.75 -17.43
C ARG A 161 -9.51 -6.10 -18.05
N GLU A 162 -8.57 -6.78 -18.70
CA GLU A 162 -8.84 -8.08 -19.30
C GLU A 162 -8.93 -9.20 -18.26
N PHE A 163 -8.26 -9.06 -17.10
CA PHE A 163 -8.13 -10.17 -16.13
C PHE A 163 -8.26 -9.79 -14.66
N ARG A 164 -8.39 -8.50 -14.31
CA ARG A 164 -8.55 -8.00 -12.93
C ARG A 164 -9.92 -7.37 -12.67
N LEU A 165 -10.95 -7.69 -13.46
CA LEU A 165 -12.29 -7.17 -13.18
C LEU A 165 -12.93 -7.89 -11.99
N ALA A 166 -13.85 -7.19 -11.34
CA ALA A 166 -14.69 -7.79 -10.32
C ALA A 166 -15.43 -9.01 -10.89
N PRO A 167 -15.59 -10.11 -10.12
CA PRO A 167 -16.53 -11.15 -10.50
C PRO A 167 -17.95 -10.58 -10.52
N GLU A 168 -18.81 -11.15 -11.36
CA GLU A 168 -20.21 -10.75 -11.49
C GLU A 168 -20.93 -10.75 -10.12
N GLY A 169 -21.65 -9.67 -9.82
CA GLY A 169 -22.28 -9.45 -8.52
C GLY A 169 -22.22 -7.99 -8.04
N PRO A 170 -22.49 -7.73 -6.74
CA PRO A 170 -22.56 -6.38 -6.19
C PRO A 170 -21.25 -5.59 -6.39
N MET A 171 -20.11 -6.27 -6.30
CA MET A 171 -18.80 -5.66 -6.52
C MET A 171 -18.62 -5.19 -7.98
N ARG A 172 -19.08 -5.97 -8.97
CA ARG A 172 -19.07 -5.56 -10.39
C ARG A 172 -19.98 -4.38 -10.67
N GLN A 173 -21.14 -4.31 -10.04
CA GLN A 173 -22.04 -3.16 -10.15
C GLN A 173 -21.42 -1.88 -9.58
N GLN A 174 -20.69 -2.00 -8.47
CA GLN A 174 -20.01 -0.88 -7.81
C GLN A 174 -18.78 -0.40 -8.59
N PHE A 175 -17.88 -1.30 -8.98
CA PHE A 175 -16.58 -0.95 -9.56
C PHE A 175 -16.54 -0.97 -11.10
N LYS A 176 -17.58 -1.50 -11.76
CA LYS A 176 -17.69 -1.58 -13.23
C LYS A 176 -16.38 -2.11 -13.84
N ASP A 177 -15.89 -1.48 -14.90
CA ASP A 177 -14.67 -1.85 -15.63
C ASP A 177 -13.37 -1.29 -15.02
N LEU A 178 -13.37 -0.98 -13.73
CA LEU A 178 -12.14 -0.64 -13.03
C LEU A 178 -11.43 -1.94 -12.61
N PRO A 179 -10.16 -2.13 -13.00
CA PRO A 179 -9.36 -3.24 -12.48
C PRO A 179 -9.30 -3.17 -10.96
N ILE A 180 -9.63 -4.27 -10.31
CA ILE A 180 -9.47 -4.44 -8.87
C ILE A 180 -7.99 -4.71 -8.59
N PHE A 181 -7.39 -3.80 -7.82
CA PHE A 181 -6.10 -4.01 -7.20
C PHE A 181 -6.29 -4.52 -5.77
N GLY A 182 -5.41 -5.42 -5.34
CA GLY A 182 -5.39 -5.92 -3.98
C GLY A 182 -4.90 -4.88 -2.96
N VAL A 183 -5.31 -5.12 -1.72
CA VAL A 183 -4.89 -4.61 -0.39
C VAL A 183 -4.08 -3.30 -0.34
N ASN A 184 -4.67 -2.28 0.29
CA ASN A 184 -3.92 -1.19 0.92
C ASN A 184 -3.11 -1.78 2.09
N ALA A 185 -1.78 -1.73 2.00
CA ALA A 185 -0.92 -2.12 3.11
C ALA A 185 -0.79 -0.97 4.11
N ALA A 186 -0.72 -1.33 5.40
CA ALA A 186 -0.36 -0.43 6.48
C ALA A 186 0.87 -0.98 7.19
N VAL A 187 1.62 -0.12 7.85
CA VAL A 187 2.77 -0.52 8.66
C VAL A 187 2.26 -1.12 9.96
N ASP A 188 2.52 -2.42 10.14
CA ASP A 188 2.22 -3.12 11.41
C ASP A 188 3.31 -2.83 12.45
N GLN A 189 4.57 -2.91 12.02
CA GLN A 189 5.74 -2.59 12.84
C GLN A 189 6.71 -1.72 12.05
N PRO A 190 7.13 -0.57 12.58
CA PRO A 190 8.17 0.24 11.97
C PRO A 190 9.51 -0.49 11.91
N GLY A 191 10.30 -0.19 10.89
CA GLY A 191 11.61 -0.83 10.72
C GLY A 191 12.32 -0.45 9.43
N TYR A 192 13.58 -0.83 9.33
CA TYR A 192 14.38 -0.57 8.13
C TYR A 192 14.11 -1.60 7.04
N ILE A 193 13.98 -1.11 5.81
CA ILE A 193 13.95 -1.93 4.60
C ILE A 193 15.09 -1.51 3.70
N HIS A 194 15.79 -2.48 3.11
CA HIS A 194 16.90 -2.22 2.19
C HIS A 194 16.84 -3.08 0.93
N VAL A 195 17.53 -2.62 -0.12
CA VAL A 195 17.74 -3.38 -1.35
C VAL A 195 18.50 -4.67 -1.04
N GLY A 196 18.07 -5.78 -1.65
CA GLY A 196 18.62 -7.12 -1.40
C GLY A 196 17.97 -7.85 -0.22
N GLN A 197 17.08 -7.21 0.55
CA GLN A 197 16.41 -7.87 1.68
C GLN A 197 15.41 -8.93 1.19
N THR A 198 15.41 -10.09 1.84
CA THR A 198 14.41 -11.14 1.60
C THR A 198 13.05 -10.70 2.11
N VAL A 199 12.04 -10.78 1.25
CA VAL A 199 10.64 -10.51 1.57
C VAL A 199 9.97 -11.80 1.98
N TYR A 200 9.30 -11.77 3.13
CA TYR A 200 8.50 -12.88 3.62
C TYR A 200 7.01 -12.56 3.55
N ALA A 201 6.19 -13.55 3.23
CA ALA A 201 4.74 -13.43 3.28
C ALA A 201 4.15 -14.50 4.18
N ARG A 202 3.04 -14.14 4.84
CA ARG A 202 2.17 -15.10 5.53
C ARG A 202 0.83 -15.13 4.82
N TYR A 203 0.56 -16.23 4.11
CA TYR A 203 -0.68 -16.40 3.37
C TYR A 203 -1.86 -16.65 4.32
N LYS A 204 -3.02 -16.07 3.99
CA LYS A 204 -4.29 -16.44 4.62
C LYS A 204 -4.72 -17.83 4.13
N LYS A 205 -5.42 -18.59 4.98
CA LYS A 205 -5.93 -19.93 4.63
C LYS A 205 -7.09 -19.89 3.62
N SER A 206 -7.80 -18.76 3.52
CA SER A 206 -8.85 -18.50 2.54
C SER A 206 -8.61 -17.15 1.84
N ALA A 207 -9.05 -17.06 0.57
CA ALA A 207 -8.97 -15.84 -0.24
C ALA A 207 -9.94 -14.73 0.21
N PHE A 208 -10.88 -15.08 1.10
CA PHE A 208 -11.92 -14.21 1.66
C PHE A 208 -11.92 -14.35 3.18
#